data_AF-H5XHE4-F1
#
_entry.id   AF-H5XHE4-F1
#
_cell.length_a   1.000
_cell.length_b   1.000
_cell.length_c   1.000
_cell.angle_alpha   90.00
_cell.angle_beta   90.00
_cell.angle_gamma   90.00
#
_symmetry.space_group_name_H-M   'P 1'
#
loop_
_entity.id
_entity.type
_entity.pdbx_description
1 polymer ?
#
loop_
_entity_poly.entity_id
_entity_poly.type
_entity_poly.pdbx_seq_one_letter_code
_entity_poly.pdbx_strand_id
1 'polypeptide(L)'
;MWSGTTLAGYAMTLSVASDTVYLLAVPGVLCLLTVVIIGVHRVQRRRVNPSADADPRRRLRLHRAVVLRRYGSLMALAAVLCAVPFLADVMVLYPLVGIGLGVAKVVHYFLFGQLSLLRAQARVLSVYEPEFRGPVRIVLGLDHGRLCLRVGEGQRRSPRMVARGVADHHADEPGIAGGGRFAGDDELGGVLVTPGGDLLLLVPQDGKDRARHRSRADAERKAKERRAGLDRLHP
;
A
#
# COMPACT_ATOMS: atom_id res chain seq x y z
N MET A 1 14.59 19.27 -7.82
CA MET A 1 14.56 19.58 -6.38
C MET A 1 15.12 18.48 -5.45
N TRP A 2 15.32 17.23 -5.88
CA TRP A 2 15.84 16.14 -5.02
C TRP A 2 17.36 16.02 -4.95
N SER A 3 18.08 16.62 -5.90
CA SER A 3 19.53 16.59 -5.98
C SER A 3 20.22 17.42 -4.90
N GLY A 4 19.65 18.56 -4.50
CA GLY A 4 20.26 19.44 -3.49
C GLY A 4 20.22 18.87 -2.07
N THR A 5 19.10 18.26 -1.68
CA THR A 5 18.92 17.68 -0.33
C THR A 5 19.74 16.43 -0.12
N THR A 6 19.90 15.61 -1.16
CA THR A 6 20.77 14.42 -1.13
C THR A 6 22.25 14.80 -1.07
N LEU A 7 22.67 15.84 -1.78
CA LEU A 7 24.05 16.35 -1.76
C LEU A 7 24.41 16.98 -0.41
N ALA A 8 23.49 17.76 0.19
CA ALA A 8 23.68 18.35 1.51
C ALA A 8 23.71 17.28 2.62
N GLY A 9 22.85 16.27 2.55
CA GLY A 9 22.88 15.13 3.47
C GLY A 9 24.18 14.33 3.36
N TYR A 10 24.67 14.10 2.13
CA TYR A 10 25.94 13.42 1.89
C TYR A 10 27.15 14.22 2.38
N ALA A 11 27.17 15.54 2.15
CA ALA A 11 28.20 16.45 2.64
C ALA A 11 28.25 16.50 4.18
N MET A 12 27.09 16.46 4.85
CA MET A 12 27.03 16.32 6.31
C MET A 12 27.49 14.94 6.80
N THR A 13 27.21 13.86 6.09
CA THR A 13 27.77 12.53 6.45
C THR A 13 29.27 12.45 6.25
N LEU A 14 29.86 13.19 5.30
CA LEU A 14 31.31 13.33 5.16
C LEU A 14 31.96 14.03 6.36
N SER A 15 31.17 14.75 7.18
CA SER A 15 31.66 15.35 8.43
C SER A 15 31.99 14.30 9.51
N VAL A 16 31.59 13.03 9.32
CA VAL A 16 32.01 11.87 10.16
C VAL A 16 33.52 11.68 10.14
N ALA A 17 34.21 12.07 9.05
CA ALA A 17 35.66 11.90 8.92
C ALA A 17 36.48 12.94 9.71
N SER A 18 35.83 13.91 10.36
CA SER A 18 36.50 14.93 11.16
C SER A 18 36.21 14.71 12.66
N ASP A 19 37.24 14.40 13.44
CA ASP A 19 37.15 14.19 14.90
C ASP A 19 36.53 15.38 15.65
N THR A 20 36.50 16.56 15.05
CA THR A 20 35.90 17.78 15.62
C THR A 20 34.41 17.97 15.31
N VAL A 21 33.85 17.24 14.34
CA VAL A 21 32.53 17.54 13.74
C VAL A 21 31.55 16.35 13.85
N TYR A 22 31.84 15.38 14.71
CA TYR A 22 31.02 14.18 14.93
C TYR A 22 29.54 14.49 15.26
N LEU A 23 29.26 15.59 15.99
CA LEU A 23 27.90 16.01 16.31
C LEU A 23 27.07 16.40 15.06
N LEU A 24 27.73 16.84 13.98
CA LEU A 24 27.10 17.18 12.70
C LEU A 24 26.85 15.96 11.80
N ALA A 25 27.47 14.82 12.09
CA ALA A 25 27.21 13.57 11.39
C ALA A 25 25.81 13.02 11.67
N VAL A 26 25.33 13.18 12.90
CA VAL A 26 24.01 12.70 13.35
C VAL A 26 22.87 13.24 12.47
N PRO A 27 22.72 14.58 12.24
CA PRO A 27 21.68 15.09 11.36
C PRO A 27 21.87 14.66 9.90
N GLY A 28 23.11 14.48 9.43
CA GLY A 28 23.40 13.96 8.08
C GLY A 28 22.87 12.54 7.87
N VAL A 29 23.17 11.63 8.81
CA VAL A 29 22.67 10.24 8.77
C VAL A 29 21.15 10.20 8.89
N LEU A 30 20.55 11.02 9.77
CA LEU A 30 19.09 11.12 9.90
C LEU A 30 18.42 11.64 8.63
N CYS A 31 19.01 12.64 7.97
CA CYS A 31 18.53 13.16 6.69
C CYS A 31 18.58 12.08 5.60
N LEU A 32 19.72 11.39 5.47
CA LEU A 32 19.90 10.31 4.49
C LEU A 32 18.91 9.17 4.75
N LEU A 33 18.75 8.74 6.01
CA LEU A 33 17.78 7.73 6.41
C LEU A 33 16.36 8.15 6.04
N THR A 34 15.99 9.41 6.29
CA THR A 34 14.65 9.93 5.97
C THR A 34 14.39 9.92 4.47
N VAL A 35 15.35 10.38 3.65
CA VAL A 35 15.26 10.35 2.19
C VAL A 35 15.10 8.92 1.68
N VAL A 36 15.86 7.98 2.25
CA VAL A 36 15.79 6.56 1.91
C VAL A 36 14.42 5.97 2.28
N ILE A 37 13.89 6.29 3.47
CA ILE A 37 12.55 5.85 3.90
C ILE A 37 11.47 6.37 2.94
N ILE A 38 11.53 7.65 2.55
CA ILE A 38 10.59 8.25 1.60
C ILE A 38 10.73 7.59 0.22
N GLY A 39 11.96 7.30 -0.21
CA GLY A 39 12.25 6.59 -1.46
C GLY A 39 11.66 5.18 -1.47
N VAL A 40 11.91 4.40 -0.42
CA VAL A 40 11.32 3.06 -0.22
C VAL A 40 9.80 3.15 -0.25
N HIS A 41 9.21 4.10 0.49
CA HIS A 41 7.76 4.30 0.52
C HIS A 41 7.20 4.55 -0.88
N ARG A 42 7.81 5.45 -1.65
CA ARG A 42 7.40 5.75 -3.02
C ARG A 42 7.53 4.56 -3.96
N VAL A 43 8.63 3.81 -3.88
CA VAL A 43 8.85 2.63 -4.73
C VAL A 43 7.83 1.54 -4.41
N GLN A 44 7.57 1.29 -3.13
CA GLN A 44 6.63 0.23 -2.71
C GLN A 44 5.18 0.60 -3.00
N ARG A 45 4.79 1.87 -2.83
CA ARG A 45 3.44 2.35 -3.09
C ARG A 45 3.20 2.83 -4.52
N ARG A 46 4.18 2.69 -5.41
CA ARG A 46 4.01 3.00 -6.83
C ARG A 46 2.94 2.10 -7.43
N ARG A 47 2.04 2.66 -8.22
CA ARG A 47 1.02 1.85 -8.89
C ARG A 47 1.63 0.83 -9.84
N VAL A 48 0.94 -0.29 -9.95
CA VAL A 48 1.16 -1.25 -11.03
C VAL A 48 0.10 -0.91 -12.05
N ASN A 49 0.48 -0.73 -13.30
CA ASN A 49 -0.48 -0.54 -14.39
C ASN A 49 -0.56 -1.86 -15.15
N PRO A 50 -1.20 -2.91 -14.58
CA PRO A 50 -1.33 -4.17 -15.31
C PRO A 50 -2.24 -3.95 -16.51
N SER A 51 -2.03 -4.73 -17.57
CA SER A 51 -2.91 -4.73 -18.74
C SER A 51 -4.38 -4.88 -18.31
N ALA A 52 -5.30 -4.36 -19.11
CA ALA A 52 -6.75 -4.42 -18.91
C ALA A 52 -7.32 -5.85 -19.05
N ASP A 53 -6.67 -6.84 -18.45
CA ASP A 53 -7.10 -8.24 -18.45
C ASP A 53 -8.39 -8.38 -17.64
N ALA A 54 -9.36 -9.13 -18.15
CA ALA A 54 -10.66 -9.28 -17.52
C ALA A 54 -10.59 -10.04 -16.17
N ASP A 55 -9.68 -10.99 -15.98
CA ASP A 55 -9.68 -11.89 -14.82
C ASP A 55 -9.08 -11.26 -13.53
N PRO A 56 -9.89 -11.01 -12.47
CA PRO A 56 -9.41 -10.47 -11.20
C PRO A 56 -8.41 -11.37 -10.48
N ARG A 57 -8.50 -12.70 -10.65
CA ARG A 57 -7.59 -13.65 -9.99
C ARG A 57 -6.20 -13.58 -10.60
N ARG A 58 -6.10 -13.46 -11.92
CA ARG A 58 -4.83 -13.20 -12.61
C ARG A 58 -4.22 -11.87 -12.17
N ARG A 59 -5.01 -10.81 -12.05
CA ARG A 59 -4.55 -9.50 -11.55
C ARG A 59 -3.96 -9.59 -10.14
N LEU A 60 -4.59 -10.35 -9.25
CA LEU A 60 -4.07 -10.57 -7.89
C LEU A 60 -2.69 -11.24 -7.92
N ARG A 61 -2.49 -12.25 -8.78
CA ARG A 61 -1.18 -12.92 -8.94
C ARG A 61 -0.11 -11.96 -9.45
N LEU A 62 -0.46 -11.09 -10.41
CA LEU A 62 0.43 -10.05 -10.93
C LEU A 62 0.83 -9.04 -9.86
N HIS A 63 -0.14 -8.53 -9.08
CA HIS A 63 0.15 -7.62 -7.97
C HIS A 63 1.08 -8.26 -6.94
N ARG A 64 0.82 -9.52 -6.58
CA ARG A 64 1.68 -10.27 -5.66
C ARG A 64 3.11 -10.42 -6.21
N ALA A 65 3.25 -10.76 -7.49
CA ALA A 65 4.56 -10.88 -8.13
C ALA A 65 5.33 -9.55 -8.14
N VAL A 66 4.66 -8.44 -8.45
CA VAL A 66 5.30 -7.11 -8.47
C VAL A 66 5.72 -6.67 -7.07
N VAL A 67 4.87 -6.88 -6.06
CA VAL A 67 5.21 -6.60 -4.65
C VAL A 67 6.44 -7.40 -4.21
N LEU A 68 6.48 -8.70 -4.53
CA LEU A 68 7.61 -9.56 -4.19
C LEU A 68 8.89 -9.16 -4.94
N ARG A 69 8.79 -8.77 -6.22
CA ARG A 69 9.93 -8.29 -7.00
C ARG A 69 10.52 -7.00 -6.40
N ARG A 70 9.66 -6.05 -6.02
CA ARG A 70 10.09 -4.82 -5.35
C ARG A 70 10.75 -5.11 -4.01
N TYR A 71 10.15 -6.00 -3.22
CA TYR A 71 10.73 -6.47 -1.97
C TYR A 71 12.13 -7.05 -2.18
N GLY A 72 12.27 -7.98 -3.13
CA GLY A 72 13.56 -8.59 -3.48
C GLY A 72 14.61 -7.55 -3.87
N SER A 73 14.26 -6.58 -4.73
CA SER A 73 15.18 -5.52 -5.14
C SER A 73 15.63 -4.62 -3.98
N LEU A 74 14.72 -4.30 -3.05
CA LEU A 74 15.03 -3.44 -1.90
C LEU A 74 15.83 -4.18 -0.83
N MET A 75 15.57 -5.48 -0.65
CA MET A 75 16.39 -6.34 0.22
C MET A 75 17.79 -6.54 -0.34
N ALA A 76 17.94 -6.69 -1.66
CA ALA A 76 19.25 -6.74 -2.30
C ALA A 76 20.02 -5.43 -2.07
N LEU A 77 19.37 -4.28 -2.24
CA LEU A 77 19.97 -2.97 -1.93
C LEU A 77 20.38 -2.87 -0.46
N ALA A 78 19.52 -3.28 0.48
CA ALA A 78 19.85 -3.29 1.90
C ALA A 78 21.07 -4.19 2.21
N ALA A 79 21.15 -5.36 1.59
CA ALA A 79 22.29 -6.26 1.74
C ALA A 79 23.59 -5.65 1.22
N VAL A 80 23.54 -4.98 0.06
CA VAL A 80 24.71 -4.24 -0.49
C VAL A 80 25.15 -3.15 0.48
N LEU A 81 24.22 -2.35 1.01
CA LEU A 81 24.54 -1.29 1.98
C LEU A 81 25.19 -1.84 3.26
N CYS A 82 24.77 -3.03 3.71
CA CYS A 82 25.39 -3.70 4.84
C CYS A 82 26.76 -4.32 4.51
N ALA A 83 26.97 -4.84 3.29
CA ALA A 83 28.19 -5.56 2.93
C ALA A 83 29.37 -4.65 2.56
N VAL A 84 29.10 -3.52 1.89
CA VAL A 84 30.13 -2.58 1.39
C VAL A 84 31.13 -2.14 2.47
N PRO A 85 30.71 -1.77 3.70
CA PRO A 85 31.65 -1.36 4.74
C PRO A 85 32.66 -2.43 5.14
N PHE A 86 32.24 -3.70 5.17
CA PHE A 86 33.10 -4.83 5.51
C PHE A 86 34.03 -5.23 4.36
N LEU A 87 33.59 -5.07 3.11
CA LEU A 87 34.40 -5.38 1.94
C LEU A 87 35.48 -4.33 1.66
N ALA A 88 35.20 -3.06 1.98
CA ALA A 88 36.11 -1.96 1.75
C ALA A 88 37.08 -1.70 2.92
N ASP A 89 36.81 -2.27 4.11
CA ASP A 89 37.56 -2.05 5.35
C ASP A 89 37.74 -0.56 5.72
N VAL A 90 36.72 0.25 5.41
CA VAL A 90 36.74 1.70 5.69
C VAL A 90 35.81 1.99 6.86
N MET A 91 36.38 2.37 8.01
CA MET A 91 35.59 2.68 9.22
C MET A 91 34.54 3.78 9.00
N VAL A 92 34.80 4.74 8.11
CA VAL A 92 33.87 5.83 7.77
C VAL A 92 32.56 5.32 7.15
N LEU A 93 32.54 4.07 6.63
CA LEU A 93 31.37 3.48 5.99
C LEU A 93 30.44 2.72 6.96
N TYR A 94 30.83 2.48 8.22
CA TYR A 94 29.99 1.77 9.20
C TYR A 94 28.56 2.32 9.36
N PRO A 95 28.27 3.64 9.23
CA PRO A 95 26.89 4.14 9.24
C PRO A 95 25.99 3.55 8.15
N LEU A 96 26.55 3.08 7.02
CA LEU A 96 25.78 2.42 5.96
C LEU A 96 25.14 1.11 6.43
N VAL A 97 25.76 0.40 7.39
CA VAL A 97 25.17 -0.81 7.98
C VAL A 97 23.88 -0.45 8.72
N GLY A 98 23.89 0.63 9.50
CA GLY A 98 22.69 1.13 10.18
C GLY A 98 21.58 1.51 9.20
N ILE A 99 21.93 2.16 8.09
CA ILE A 99 20.98 2.51 7.02
C ILE A 99 20.43 1.25 6.34
N GLY A 100 21.27 0.28 6.00
CA GLY A 100 20.87 -0.99 5.39
C GLY A 100 19.89 -1.77 6.27
N LEU A 101 20.16 -1.87 7.57
CA LEU A 101 19.25 -2.47 8.55
C LEU A 101 17.93 -1.70 8.65
N GLY A 102 17.99 -0.36 8.65
CA GLY A 102 16.80 0.49 8.63
C GLY A 102 15.92 0.26 7.41
N VAL A 103 16.53 0.19 6.22
CA VAL A 103 15.84 -0.14 4.96
C VAL A 103 15.17 -1.50 5.06
N ALA A 104 15.91 -2.53 5.46
CA ALA A 104 15.39 -3.89 5.57
C ALA A 104 14.15 -3.93 6.49
N LYS A 105 14.22 -3.29 7.66
CA LYS A 105 13.11 -3.22 8.63
C LYS A 105 11.88 -2.53 8.04
N VAL A 106 12.05 -1.37 7.43
CA VAL A 106 10.96 -0.60 6.81
C VAL A 106 10.32 -1.38 5.66
N VAL A 107 11.15 -1.96 4.79
CA VAL A 107 10.72 -2.78 3.66
C VAL A 107 9.89 -3.97 4.12
N HIS A 108 10.30 -4.62 5.21
CA HIS A 108 9.59 -5.77 5.79
C HIS A 108 8.21 -5.37 6.35
N TYR A 109 8.13 -4.26 7.08
CA TYR A 109 6.88 -3.74 7.63
C TYR A 109 5.84 -3.49 6.54
N PHE A 110 6.24 -2.81 5.46
CA PHE A 110 5.34 -2.56 4.32
C PHE A 110 4.95 -3.83 3.57
N LEU A 111 5.88 -4.77 3.38
CA LEU A 111 5.58 -6.04 2.73
C LEU A 111 4.44 -6.77 3.46
N PHE A 112 4.50 -6.86 4.80
CA PHE A 112 3.44 -7.50 5.58
C PHE A 112 2.09 -6.79 5.43
N GLY A 113 2.08 -5.46 5.41
CA GLY A 113 0.88 -4.67 5.14
C GLY A 113 0.29 -4.96 3.76
N GLN A 114 1.13 -5.00 2.72
CA GLN A 114 0.70 -5.26 1.35
C GLN A 114 0.24 -6.70 1.14
N LEU A 115 0.95 -7.68 1.70
CA LEU A 115 0.58 -9.10 1.61
C LEU A 115 -0.69 -9.42 2.40
N SER A 116 -0.90 -8.80 3.57
CA SER A 116 -2.14 -9.00 4.34
C SER A 116 -3.35 -8.44 3.57
N LEU A 117 -3.19 -7.27 2.93
CA LEU A 117 -4.21 -6.69 2.07
C LEU A 117 -4.51 -7.56 0.84
N LEU A 118 -3.47 -8.02 0.14
CA LEU A 118 -3.64 -8.95 -0.99
C LEU A 118 -4.31 -10.26 -0.57
N ARG A 119 -3.98 -10.79 0.62
CA ARG A 119 -4.65 -11.98 1.17
C ARG A 119 -6.13 -11.72 1.47
N ALA A 120 -6.47 -10.56 2.04
CA ALA A 120 -7.86 -10.17 2.26
C ALA A 120 -8.63 -10.10 0.93
N GLN A 121 -8.04 -9.45 -0.08
CA GLN A 121 -8.63 -9.37 -1.43
C GLN A 121 -8.81 -10.76 -2.06
N ALA A 122 -7.82 -11.64 -1.91
CA ALA A 122 -7.89 -13.02 -2.39
C ALA A 122 -9.06 -13.80 -1.78
N ARG A 123 -9.27 -13.65 -0.46
CA ARG A 123 -10.38 -14.32 0.24
C ARG A 123 -11.72 -13.82 -0.26
N VAL A 124 -11.89 -12.51 -0.42
CA VAL A 124 -13.15 -11.94 -0.94
C VAL A 124 -13.43 -12.47 -2.35
N LEU A 125 -12.45 -12.46 -3.26
CA LEU A 125 -12.59 -12.97 -4.63
C LEU A 125 -12.77 -14.50 -4.72
N SER A 126 -12.56 -15.23 -3.62
CA SER A 126 -12.85 -16.66 -3.54
C SER A 126 -14.29 -16.98 -3.13
N VAL A 127 -14.98 -16.02 -2.50
CA VAL A 127 -16.35 -16.19 -1.98
C VAL A 127 -17.37 -15.45 -2.84
N TYR A 128 -17.01 -14.26 -3.32
CA TYR A 128 -17.87 -13.40 -4.12
C TYR A 128 -17.42 -13.42 -5.58
N GLU A 129 -18.39 -13.60 -6.47
CA GLU A 129 -18.14 -13.50 -7.91
C GLU A 129 -18.07 -12.01 -8.32
N PRO A 130 -17.13 -11.61 -9.18
CA PRO A 130 -16.98 -10.22 -9.59
C PRO A 130 -18.07 -9.81 -10.58
N GLU A 131 -18.92 -8.87 -10.18
CA GLU A 131 -19.97 -8.29 -11.02
C GLU A 131 -19.57 -6.88 -11.47
N PHE A 132 -19.88 -6.50 -12.71
CA PHE A 132 -19.65 -5.13 -13.15
C PHE A 132 -20.63 -4.19 -12.43
N ARG A 133 -20.09 -3.21 -11.69
CA ARG A 133 -20.88 -2.17 -11.03
C ARG A 133 -20.36 -0.79 -11.41
N GLY A 134 -21.26 -0.01 -11.98
CA GLY A 134 -21.06 1.40 -12.30
C GLY A 134 -22.33 2.19 -11.98
N PRO A 135 -22.22 3.51 -11.80
CA PRO A 135 -20.98 4.27 -11.67
C PRO A 135 -20.32 4.10 -10.28
N VAL A 136 -19.00 4.31 -10.20
CA VAL A 136 -18.28 4.44 -8.92
C VAL A 136 -17.93 5.91 -8.74
N ARG A 137 -18.44 6.55 -7.69
CA ARG A 137 -18.15 7.96 -7.40
C ARG A 137 -17.09 8.08 -6.32
N ILE A 138 -16.04 8.83 -6.61
CA ILE A 138 -15.08 9.26 -5.61
C ILE A 138 -15.72 10.40 -4.82
N VAL A 139 -15.94 10.18 -3.54
CA VAL A 139 -16.52 11.19 -2.63
C VAL A 139 -15.41 12.10 -2.09
N LEU A 140 -14.28 11.51 -1.68
CA LEU A 140 -13.16 12.25 -1.10
C LEU A 140 -11.87 11.43 -1.16
N GLY A 141 -10.72 12.10 -1.31
CA GLY A 141 -9.41 11.52 -1.00
C GLY A 141 -9.13 11.57 0.50
N LEU A 142 -8.76 10.43 1.08
CA LEU A 142 -8.35 10.32 2.48
C LEU A 142 -6.81 10.24 2.58
N ASP A 143 -6.29 10.44 3.79
CA ASP A 143 -4.85 10.35 4.02
C ASP A 143 -4.29 8.95 3.69
N HIS A 144 -3.02 8.93 3.30
CA HIS A 144 -2.24 7.73 3.00
C HIS A 144 -2.77 6.93 1.80
N GLY A 145 -3.28 7.65 0.78
CA GLY A 145 -3.70 7.05 -0.49
C GLY A 145 -4.99 6.23 -0.40
N ARG A 146 -5.79 6.45 0.65
CA ARG A 146 -7.13 5.86 0.78
C ARG A 146 -8.14 6.75 0.07
N LEU A 147 -9.21 6.17 -0.46
CA LEU A 147 -10.29 6.91 -1.10
C LEU A 147 -11.61 6.60 -0.43
N CYS A 148 -12.47 7.59 -0.22
CA CYS A 148 -13.86 7.36 0.11
C CYS A 148 -14.65 7.26 -1.20
N LEU A 149 -15.18 6.07 -1.49
CA LEU A 149 -15.91 5.75 -2.70
C LEU A 149 -17.36 5.38 -2.39
N ARG A 150 -18.23 5.56 -3.39
CA ARG A 150 -19.58 5.03 -3.39
C ARG A 150 -19.78 4.19 -4.65
N VAL A 151 -20.15 2.93 -4.46
CA VAL A 151 -20.36 1.96 -5.54
C VAL A 151 -21.86 1.87 -5.85
N GLY A 152 -22.23 2.01 -7.12
CA GLY A 152 -23.58 1.77 -7.61
C GLY A 152 -24.43 3.02 -7.86
N GLU A 153 -25.55 2.79 -8.55
CA GLU A 153 -26.44 3.84 -9.06
C GLU A 153 -27.52 4.17 -8.02
N GLY A 154 -27.24 5.18 -7.19
CA GLY A 154 -28.20 5.65 -6.19
C GLY A 154 -27.56 6.62 -5.20
N GLN A 155 -27.81 7.93 -5.37
CA GLN A 155 -27.21 8.98 -4.54
C GLN A 155 -27.53 8.87 -3.03
N ARG A 156 -28.52 8.05 -2.62
CA ARG A 156 -29.01 7.99 -1.23
C ARG A 156 -29.00 6.62 -0.56
N ARG A 157 -28.77 5.49 -1.26
CA ARG A 157 -28.86 4.14 -0.66
C ARG A 157 -27.54 3.40 -0.50
N SER A 158 -26.51 3.68 -1.30
CA SER A 158 -25.23 2.98 -1.16
C SER A 158 -24.39 3.60 -0.02
N PRO A 159 -23.88 2.80 0.94
CA PRO A 159 -23.05 3.31 2.01
C PRO A 159 -21.71 3.85 1.46
N ARG A 160 -21.11 4.78 2.21
CA ARG A 160 -19.75 5.28 1.90
C ARG A 160 -18.74 4.20 2.27
N MET A 161 -17.83 3.88 1.36
CA MET A 161 -16.81 2.86 1.55
C MET A 161 -15.43 3.49 1.51
N VAL A 162 -14.58 3.13 2.46
CA VAL A 162 -13.14 3.40 2.40
C VAL A 162 -12.49 2.33 1.53
N ALA A 163 -11.89 2.79 0.44
CA ALA A 163 -11.11 2.02 -0.50
C ALA A 163 -9.64 2.07 -0.14
N ARG A 164 -9.01 0.89 -0.04
CA ARG A 164 -7.60 0.73 0.24
C ARG A 164 -6.95 -0.18 -0.79
N GLY A 165 -5.96 0.35 -1.51
CA GLY A 165 -5.12 -0.39 -2.46
C GLY A 165 -3.79 -0.84 -1.85
N VAL A 166 -3.04 -1.60 -2.64
CA VAL A 166 -1.62 -1.93 -2.37
C VAL A 166 -0.71 -0.74 -2.66
N ALA A 167 -1.13 0.10 -3.60
CA ALA A 167 -0.51 1.37 -3.98
C ALA A 167 -1.34 2.54 -3.44
N ASP A 168 -0.76 3.74 -3.46
CA ASP A 168 -1.51 4.96 -3.11
C ASP A 168 -2.43 5.38 -4.25
N HIS A 169 -3.65 5.77 -3.86
CA HIS A 169 -4.65 6.28 -4.78
C HIS A 169 -4.98 7.76 -4.53
N HIS A 170 -5.08 8.54 -5.61
CA HIS A 170 -5.45 9.95 -5.56
C HIS A 170 -6.86 10.17 -6.13
N ALA A 171 -7.57 11.15 -5.56
CA ALA A 171 -8.98 11.41 -5.90
C ALA A 171 -9.15 11.93 -7.33
N ASP A 172 -8.14 12.60 -7.88
CA ASP A 172 -8.21 13.23 -9.21
C ASP A 172 -7.96 12.25 -10.37
N GLU A 173 -7.90 10.94 -10.09
CA GLU A 173 -7.54 9.97 -11.11
C GLU A 173 -8.73 9.47 -11.93
N PRO A 174 -8.71 9.66 -13.27
CA PRO A 174 -9.85 9.43 -14.16
C PRO A 174 -10.25 7.97 -14.33
N GLY A 175 -9.47 7.02 -13.80
CA GLY A 175 -9.65 5.58 -14.02
C GLY A 175 -10.71 4.90 -13.15
N ILE A 176 -11.19 5.54 -12.08
CA ILE A 176 -12.12 4.90 -11.11
C ILE A 176 -13.58 5.30 -11.38
N ALA A 177 -13.82 6.49 -11.95
CA ALA A 177 -15.15 7.05 -12.12
C ALA A 177 -16.07 6.24 -13.06
N GLY A 178 -15.47 5.53 -14.03
CA GLY A 178 -16.19 4.73 -15.04
C GLY A 178 -16.83 3.43 -14.51
N GLY A 179 -16.72 3.13 -13.22
CA GLY A 179 -17.17 1.86 -12.65
C GLY A 179 -16.08 0.79 -12.68
N GLY A 180 -16.37 -0.39 -12.13
CA GLY A 180 -15.41 -1.49 -12.05
C GLY A 180 -16.09 -2.80 -11.69
N ARG A 181 -15.31 -3.89 -11.63
CA ARG A 181 -15.86 -5.18 -11.19
C ARG A 181 -15.82 -5.26 -9.68
N PHE A 182 -16.98 -5.25 -9.03
CA PHE A 182 -17.13 -5.34 -7.59
C PHE A 182 -17.46 -6.79 -7.19
N ALA A 183 -16.71 -7.31 -6.24
CA ALA A 183 -16.96 -8.61 -5.61
C ALA A 183 -17.14 -8.38 -4.11
N GLY A 184 -18.38 -8.49 -3.61
CA GLY A 184 -18.66 -8.27 -2.20
C GLY A 184 -20.13 -8.05 -1.92
N ASP A 185 -20.39 -7.45 -0.77
CA ASP A 185 -21.71 -7.07 -0.29
C ASP A 185 -21.77 -5.55 -0.15
N ASP A 186 -22.81 -4.94 -0.70
CA ASP A 186 -22.96 -3.47 -0.73
C ASP A 186 -22.96 -2.84 0.67
N GLU A 187 -23.32 -3.59 1.72
CA GLU A 187 -23.41 -3.10 3.09
C GLU A 187 -22.24 -3.53 3.97
N LEU A 188 -21.55 -4.63 3.62
CA LEU A 188 -20.48 -5.22 4.44
C LEU A 188 -19.08 -4.98 3.86
N GLY A 189 -18.98 -4.58 2.59
CA GLY A 189 -17.73 -4.31 1.90
C GLY A 189 -17.37 -5.39 0.87
N GLY A 190 -16.20 -5.24 0.26
CA GLY A 190 -15.81 -6.11 -0.85
C GLY A 190 -14.49 -5.71 -1.49
N VAL A 191 -14.29 -6.13 -2.73
CA VAL A 191 -13.15 -5.76 -3.56
C VAL A 191 -13.66 -5.14 -4.84
N LEU A 192 -13.16 -3.96 -5.18
CA LEU A 192 -13.37 -3.32 -6.47
C LEU A 192 -12.12 -3.46 -7.32
N VAL A 193 -12.32 -3.99 -8.52
CA VAL A 193 -11.32 -4.10 -9.56
C VAL A 193 -11.55 -2.93 -10.51
N THR A 194 -10.62 -1.98 -10.54
CA THR A 194 -10.74 -0.79 -11.39
C THR A 194 -10.41 -1.13 -12.85
N PRO A 195 -10.93 -0.36 -13.82
CA PRO A 195 -10.54 -0.47 -15.23
C PRO A 195 -9.02 -0.37 -15.42
N GLY A 196 -8.37 0.52 -14.65
CA GLY A 196 -6.91 0.72 -14.64
C GLY A 196 -6.09 -0.40 -14.02
N GLY A 197 -6.71 -1.54 -13.65
CA GLY A 197 -5.96 -2.70 -13.19
C GLY A 197 -5.89 -2.88 -11.68
N ASP A 198 -6.15 -1.82 -10.91
CA ASP A 198 -5.96 -1.80 -9.47
C ASP A 198 -7.02 -2.64 -8.73
N LEU A 199 -6.59 -3.23 -7.62
CA LEU A 199 -7.45 -3.93 -6.66
C LEU A 199 -7.63 -3.07 -5.41
N LEU A 200 -8.86 -2.65 -5.14
CA LEU A 200 -9.23 -1.83 -4.00
C LEU A 200 -10.08 -2.65 -3.04
N LEU A 201 -9.61 -2.82 -1.81
CA LEU A 201 -10.40 -3.39 -0.72
C LEU A 201 -11.34 -2.29 -0.20
N LEU A 202 -12.64 -2.57 -0.18
CA LEU A 202 -13.69 -1.66 0.23
C LEU A 202 -14.24 -2.08 1.59
N VAL A 203 -14.25 -1.15 2.54
CA VAL A 203 -14.81 -1.33 3.89
C VAL A 203 -15.77 -0.17 4.17
N PRO A 204 -16.99 -0.40 4.66
CA PRO A 204 -17.89 0.68 5.06
C PRO A 204 -17.21 1.66 6.02
N GLN A 205 -17.35 2.96 5.76
CA GLN A 205 -16.70 4.02 6.53
C GLN A 205 -17.24 4.10 7.95
N ASP A 206 -18.56 3.93 8.13
CA ASP A 206 -19.20 3.97 9.44
C ASP A 206 -19.29 2.55 10.03
N GLY A 207 -18.47 2.30 11.06
CA GLY A 207 -18.45 1.04 11.78
C GLY A 207 -19.75 0.73 12.55
N LYS A 208 -20.49 1.76 12.99
CA LYS A 208 -21.78 1.58 13.69
C LYS A 208 -22.87 1.15 12.71
N ASP A 209 -22.92 1.81 11.54
CA ASP A 209 -23.86 1.42 10.49
C ASP A 209 -23.53 0.01 9.99
N ARG A 210 -22.25 -0.31 9.80
CA ARG A 210 -21.84 -1.66 9.46
C ARG A 210 -22.29 -2.69 10.50
N ALA A 211 -22.15 -2.40 11.79
CA ALA A 211 -22.62 -3.30 12.85
C ALA A 211 -24.14 -3.49 12.81
N ARG A 212 -24.91 -2.44 12.48
CA ARG A 212 -26.37 -2.51 12.30
C ARG A 212 -26.76 -3.33 11.06
N HIS A 213 -26.09 -3.14 9.93
CA HIS A 213 -26.32 -3.95 8.73
C HIS A 213 -25.95 -5.41 9.01
N ARG A 214 -24.84 -5.65 9.72
CA ARG A 214 -24.41 -6.97 10.13
C ARG A 214 -25.41 -7.63 11.08
N SER A 215 -26.03 -6.92 12.02
CA SER A 215 -27.03 -7.54 12.91
C SER A 215 -28.28 -7.96 12.15
N ARG A 216 -28.71 -7.15 11.17
CA ARG A 216 -29.89 -7.39 10.31
C ARG A 216 -29.66 -8.38 9.17
N ALA A 217 -28.41 -8.64 8.79
CA ALA A 217 -28.08 -9.57 7.71
C ALA A 217 -28.47 -11.02 8.07
N ASP A 218 -28.95 -11.76 7.08
CA ASP A 218 -29.31 -13.18 7.23
C ASP A 218 -28.08 -14.03 7.59
N ALA A 219 -28.34 -15.20 8.16
CA ALA A 219 -27.29 -16.15 8.55
C ALA A 219 -26.36 -16.51 7.37
N GLU A 220 -26.90 -16.60 6.15
CA GLU A 220 -26.12 -16.88 4.95
C GLU A 220 -25.16 -15.73 4.59
N ARG A 221 -25.64 -14.48 4.62
CA ARG A 221 -24.81 -13.27 4.38
C ARG A 221 -23.70 -13.16 5.42
N LYS A 222 -24.02 -13.40 6.70
CA LYS A 222 -23.04 -13.45 7.81
C LYS A 222 -21.99 -14.55 7.60
N ALA A 223 -22.40 -15.73 7.13
CA ALA A 223 -21.48 -16.83 6.86
C ALA A 223 -20.55 -16.54 5.67
N LYS A 224 -21.07 -15.91 4.61
CA LYS A 224 -20.28 -15.45 3.46
C LYS A 224 -19.28 -14.36 3.89
N GLU A 225 -19.70 -13.39 4.68
CA GLU A 225 -18.82 -12.34 5.24
C GLU A 225 -17.64 -12.94 6.03
N ARG A 226 -17.93 -13.91 6.92
CA ARG A 226 -16.90 -14.61 7.72
C ARG A 226 -15.95 -15.43 6.85
N ARG A 227 -16.44 -16.12 5.82
CA ARG A 227 -15.59 -16.87 4.88
C ARG A 227 -14.68 -15.93 4.07
N ALA A 228 -15.20 -14.77 3.68
CA ALA A 228 -14.42 -13.74 3.01
C ALA A 228 -13.44 -13.01 3.96
N GLY A 229 -13.60 -13.16 5.28
CA GLY A 229 -12.79 -12.51 6.29
C GLY A 229 -13.03 -11.00 6.40
N LEU A 230 -14.15 -10.51 5.87
CA LEU A 230 -14.53 -9.11 5.94
C LEU A 230 -14.77 -8.69 7.40
N ASP A 231 -15.25 -9.60 8.23
CA ASP A 231 -15.60 -9.38 9.64
C ASP A 231 -14.46 -8.87 10.53
N ARG A 232 -13.21 -9.06 10.10
CA ARG A 232 -12.00 -8.62 10.81
C ARG A 232 -11.43 -7.31 10.29
N LEU A 233 -12.03 -6.75 9.24
CA LEU A 233 -11.56 -5.53 8.60
C LEU A 233 -12.16 -4.31 9.29
N HIS A 234 -11.32 -3.30 9.48
CA HIS A 234 -11.69 -1.98 9.99
C HIS A 234 -11.31 -0.90 8.95
N PRO A 235 -12.08 0.19 8.85
CA PRO A 235 -11.80 1.30 7.91
C PRO A 235 -10.49 2.05 8.22
#